data_AF-A0A2T2WJC4-F1
#
_entry.id   AF-A0A2T2WJC4-F1
#
_cell.length_a   1.000
_cell.length_b   1.000
_cell.length_c   1.000
_cell.angle_alpha   90.00
_cell.angle_beta   90.00
_cell.angle_gamma   90.00
#
_symmetry.space_group_name_H-M   'P 1'
#
loop_
_entity.id
_entity.type
_entity.pdbx_description
1 polymer ?
#
loop_
_entity_poly.entity_id
_entity_poly.type
_entity_poly.pdbx_seq_one_letter_code
_entity_poly.pdbx_strand_id
1 'polypeptide(L)' 'MPKKQRNDADFYPTPYWVLESLLDQWSPPLGPILEPAAGSGNLLRVLRRHYPDAELHAVELTSEHADILKLSSDHLWI' A
#
# COMPACT_ATOMS: atom_id res chain seq x y z
N MET A 1 -3.37 -30.73 -3.79
CA MET A 1 -4.32 -29.73 -3.25
C MET A 1 -5.12 -29.15 -4.40
N PRO A 2 -6.45 -28.96 -4.28
CA PRO A 2 -7.21 -28.27 -5.32
C PRO A 2 -6.70 -26.83 -5.47
N LYS A 3 -6.54 -26.36 -6.71
CA LYS A 3 -6.20 -24.95 -6.97
C LYS A 3 -7.39 -24.08 -6.57
N LYS A 4 -7.16 -23.09 -5.70
CA LYS A 4 -8.18 -22.06 -5.40
C LYS A 4 -8.51 -21.32 -6.71
N GLN A 5 -9.78 -21.25 -7.06
CA GLN A 5 -10.25 -20.44 -8.17
C GLN A 5 -10.21 -18.97 -7.75
N ARG A 6 -9.63 -18.09 -8.59
CA ARG A 6 -9.55 -16.66 -8.30
C ARG A 6 -10.92 -16.01 -8.52
N ASN A 7 -11.29 -15.11 -7.62
CA ASN A 7 -12.44 -14.23 -7.77
C ASN A 7 -11.97 -12.79 -8.03
N ASP A 8 -12.79 -11.99 -8.70
CA ASP A 8 -12.47 -10.60 -9.03
C ASP A 8 -12.28 -9.72 -7.79
N ALA A 9 -12.96 -10.05 -6.69
CA ALA A 9 -12.84 -9.36 -5.40
C ALA A 9 -11.83 -10.01 -4.45
N ASP A 10 -11.01 -10.97 -4.91
CA ASP A 10 -9.98 -11.54 -4.05
C ASP A 10 -8.92 -10.47 -3.69
N PHE A 11 -8.69 -10.31 -2.39
CA PHE A 11 -7.67 -9.42 -1.85
C PHE A 11 -6.44 -10.22 -1.37
N TYR A 12 -5.24 -9.81 -1.80
CA TYR A 12 -3.97 -10.43 -1.42
C TYR A 12 -2.96 -9.34 -1.01
N PRO A 13 -2.85 -9.00 0.29
CA PRO A 13 -1.92 -7.97 0.72
C PRO A 13 -0.48 -8.42 0.46
N THR A 14 0.33 -7.55 -0.12
CA THR A 14 1.77 -7.80 -0.23
C THR A 14 2.36 -7.95 1.18
N PRO A 15 3.05 -9.07 1.49
CA PRO A 15 3.65 -9.27 2.81
C PRO A 15 4.71 -8.21 3.11
N TYR A 16 4.82 -7.78 4.37
CA TYR A 16 5.78 -6.74 4.78
C TYR A 16 7.21 -7.04 4.32
N TRP A 17 7.70 -8.26 4.52
CA TRP A 17 9.08 -8.62 4.14
C TRP A 17 9.39 -8.40 2.66
N VAL A 18 8.41 -8.54 1.77
CA VAL A 18 8.57 -8.29 0.32
C VAL A 18 8.74 -6.79 0.07
N LEU A 19 7.94 -5.97 0.77
CA LEU A 19 7.96 -4.51 0.64
C LEU A 19 9.24 -3.92 1.23
N GLU A 20 9.67 -4.42 2.38
CA GLU A 20 10.97 -4.07 2.98
C GLU A 20 12.11 -4.41 1.99
N SER A 21 12.10 -5.64 1.44
CA SER A 21 13.11 -6.06 0.45
C SER A 21 13.09 -5.21 -0.83
N LEU A 22 11.92 -4.73 -1.25
CA LEU A 22 11.80 -3.82 -2.39
C LEU A 22 12.50 -2.49 -2.11
N LEU A 23 12.23 -1.88 -0.94
CA LEU A 23 12.81 -0.58 -0.58
C LEU A 23 14.31 -0.67 -0.28
N ASP A 24 14.81 -1.83 0.13
CA ASP A 24 16.25 -2.09 0.26
C ASP A 24 17.00 -2.02 -1.09
N GLN A 25 16.30 -2.27 -2.20
CA GLN A 25 16.89 -2.33 -3.55
C GLN A 25 16.49 -1.13 -4.43
N TRP A 26 15.44 -0.43 -4.06
CA TRP A 26 14.87 0.66 -4.84
C TRP A 26 14.42 1.78 -3.93
N SER A 27 14.83 3.01 -4.24
CA SER A 27 14.32 4.20 -3.58
C SER A 27 13.36 4.96 -4.50
N PRO A 28 12.21 5.43 -3.98
CA PRO A 28 11.35 6.29 -4.73
C PRO A 28 12.08 7.61 -5.08
N PRO A 29 11.75 8.22 -6.24
CA PRO A 29 12.24 9.56 -6.56
C PRO A 29 11.73 10.58 -5.54
N LEU A 30 12.38 11.74 -5.47
CA LEU A 30 11.92 12.85 -4.64
C LEU A 30 10.55 13.34 -5.12
N GLY A 31 9.65 13.59 -4.16
CA GLY A 31 8.29 14.09 -4.39
C GLY A 31 7.22 13.21 -3.73
N PRO A 32 5.93 13.51 -3.97
CA PRO A 32 4.82 12.71 -3.46
C PRO A 32 4.84 11.29 -4.03
N ILE A 33 4.49 10.31 -3.19
CA ILE A 33 4.45 8.89 -3.56
C ILE A 33 3.00 8.44 -3.60
N LEU A 34 2.57 7.91 -4.76
CA LEU A 34 1.24 7.36 -4.95
C LEU A 34 1.26 5.83 -4.84
N GLU A 35 0.45 5.27 -3.94
CA GLU A 35 0.08 3.85 -3.93
C GLU A 35 -1.32 3.67 -4.56
N PRO A 36 -1.41 3.19 -5.81
CA PRO A 36 -2.67 2.81 -6.42
C PRO A 36 -3.14 1.45 -5.90
N ALA A 37 -4.46 1.24 -5.80
CA ALA A 37 -5.06 0.02 -5.26
C ALA A 37 -4.45 -0.37 -3.91
N ALA A 38 -4.43 0.62 -3.00
CA ALA A 38 -3.67 0.56 -1.75
C ALA A 38 -4.11 -0.57 -0.82
N GLY A 39 -5.31 -1.15 -1.01
CA GLY A 39 -5.77 -2.29 -0.25
C GLY A 39 -5.70 -2.03 1.25
N SER A 40 -4.96 -2.86 1.99
CA SER A 40 -4.78 -2.69 3.45
C SER A 40 -3.70 -1.68 3.85
N GLY A 41 -3.10 -0.98 2.89
CA GLY A 41 -2.07 0.05 3.08
C GLY A 41 -0.72 -0.49 3.54
N ASN A 42 -0.38 -1.73 3.18
CA ASN A 42 0.87 -2.33 3.67
C ASN A 42 2.11 -1.60 3.16
N LEU A 43 2.14 -1.15 1.90
CA LEU A 43 3.27 -0.39 1.37
C LEU A 43 3.30 1.02 1.97
N LEU A 44 2.17 1.74 2.11
CA LEU A 44 2.11 3.02 2.83
C LEU A 44 2.75 2.96 4.22
N ARG A 45 2.45 1.92 5.00
CA ARG A 45 3.02 1.73 6.35
C ARG A 45 4.53 1.53 6.32
N VAL A 46 5.04 0.80 5.33
CA VAL A 46 6.48 0.57 5.17
C VAL A 46 7.14 1.86 4.69
N LEU A 47 6.57 2.54 3.68
CA LEU A 47 7.04 3.84 3.20
C LEU A 47 7.10 4.88 4.31
N ARG A 48 6.09 4.98 5.18
CA ARG A 48 6.10 5.93 6.31
C ARG A 48 7.23 5.64 7.31
N ARG A 49 7.68 4.39 7.45
CA ARG A 49 8.83 4.05 8.31
C ARG A 49 10.16 4.41 7.68
N HIS A 50 10.32 4.16 6.38
CA HIS A 50 11.56 4.44 5.63
C HIS A 50 11.73 5.91 5.25
N TYR A 51 10.61 6.58 4.97
CA TYR A 51 10.53 7.95 4.50
C TYR A 51 9.49 8.72 5.34
N PRO A 52 9.79 9.03 6.62
CA PRO A 52 8.83 9.63 7.54
C PRO A 52 8.28 10.97 7.05
N ASP A 53 9.07 11.71 6.28
CA ASP A 53 8.73 13.04 5.75
C ASP A 53 8.14 13.00 4.33
N ALA A 54 8.03 11.82 3.70
CA ALA A 54 7.43 11.71 2.37
C ALA A 54 5.93 12.01 2.42
N GLU A 55 5.43 12.71 1.40
CA GLU A 55 4.00 12.90 1.19
C GLU A 55 3.43 11.63 0.52
N LEU A 56 2.51 10.95 1.19
CA LEU A 56 1.96 9.66 0.76
C LEU A 56 0.51 9.81 0.29
N HIS A 57 0.26 9.40 -0.93
CA HIS A 57 -1.04 9.44 -1.61
C HIS A 57 -1.55 8.03 -1.81
N ALA A 58 -2.84 7.79 -1.56
CA ALA A 58 -3.46 6.48 -1.67
C ALA A 58 -4.76 6.54 -2.46
N VAL A 59 -4.93 5.58 -3.38
CA VAL A 59 -6.19 5.37 -4.10
C VAL A 59 -6.65 3.95 -3.88
N GLU A 60 -7.91 3.78 -3.50
CA GLU A 60 -8.56 2.48 -3.35
C GLU A 60 -10.00 2.60 -3.85
N LEU A 61 -10.58 1.53 -4.41
CA LEU A 61 -11.95 1.55 -4.94
C LEU A 61 -12.98 1.24 -3.85
N THR A 62 -12.57 0.48 -2.83
CA THR A 62 -13.46 -0.05 -1.81
C THR A 62 -13.18 0.56 -0.43
N SER A 63 -14.22 0.76 0.36
CA SER A 63 -14.08 1.37 1.69
C SER A 63 -13.66 0.41 2.81
N GLU A 64 -13.42 -0.87 2.51
CA GLU A 64 -13.12 -1.93 3.49
C GLU A 64 -11.94 -1.57 4.41
N HIS A 65 -10.94 -0.89 3.86
CA HIS A 65 -9.73 -0.47 4.57
C HIS A 65 -9.61 1.05 4.73
N ALA A 66 -10.70 1.81 4.56
CA ALA A 66 -10.66 3.27 4.51
C ALA A 66 -10.03 3.89 5.78
N ASP A 67 -10.37 3.39 6.97
CA ASP A 67 -9.87 3.96 8.22
C ASP A 67 -8.36 3.79 8.38
N ILE A 68 -7.83 2.62 8.00
CA ILE A 68 -6.39 2.42 8.06
C ILE A 68 -5.69 3.26 6.98
N LEU A 69 -6.25 3.32 5.77
CA LEU A 69 -5.68 4.11 4.69
C LEU A 69 -5.58 5.58 5.08
N LYS A 70 -6.64 6.15 5.68
CA LYS A 70 -6.63 7.53 6.24
C LYS A 70 -5.53 7.77 7.27
N LEU A 71 -5.17 6.76 8.05
CA LEU A 71 -4.09 6.86 9.05
C LEU A 71 -2.69 6.70 8.43
N SER A 72 -2.59 6.09 7.25
CA SER A 72 -1.32 5.76 6.60
C SER A 72 -0.96 6.64 5.39
N SER A 73 -1.88 7.45 4.89
CA SER A 73 -1.67 8.39 3.78
C SER A 73 -2.00 9.83 4.19
N ASP A 74 -1.34 10.79 3.57
CA ASP A 74 -1.67 12.23 3.69
C ASP A 74 -2.88 12.60 2.83
N HIS A 75 -3.07 11.90 1.71
CA HIS A 75 -4.22 12.07 0.81
C HIS A 75 -4.82 10.71 0.43
N LEU A 76 -6.14 10.58 0.56
CA LEU A 76 -6.88 9.36 0.23
C LEU A 76 -8.04 9.67 -0.73
N TRP A 77 -8.12 8.91 -1.81
CA TRP A 77 -9.30 8.83 -2.68
C TRP A 77 -9.89 7.42 -2.61
N ILE A 78 -11.15 7.34 -2.18
CA ILE A 78 -11.99 6.14 -2.09
C ILE A 78 -13.37 6.47 -2.64
#